data_AF-A0A3M1D5R4-F1
#
_entry.id   AF-A0A3M1D5R4-F1
#
_cell.length_a   1.000
_cell.length_b   1.000
_cell.length_c   1.000
_cell.angle_alpha   90.00
_cell.angle_beta   90.00
_cell.angle_gamma   90.00
#
_symmetry.space_group_name_H-M   'P 1'
#
loop_
_entity.id
_entity.type
_entity.pdbx_description
1 polymer ?
#
loop_
_entity_poly.entity_id
_entity_poly.type
_entity_poly.pdbx_seq_one_letter_code
_entity_poly.pdbx_strand_id
1 'polypeptide(L)'
;MMAPLLLLVLVACTHGGSAGGGPASTGGADGGNGASTTTVTLTVEGGFGGGRYAPGDRVRVWADVDPHAAIVTGWTGDASLLDHPADWNSGLAMPDRDVTLSPVLATVPFEIGTRSGELAGEARSWSQVLPAEPRGIVLFFHGARYSRAELTDAAATSIGMRLVAAGYGVVALDSSAAADSGTGGWNPSESGPDMAAVRDLVSLLRADLGDLPVYAWGMSSGGQFAHAVGRSLPADGVLASCAPGTSDIAATTTAPTAWFMAGADTTFPSGAEDARTYAGKLAARGLPAEVHVHPPTPLYDARFTRVPGIDAARSTEIADWIRSRGYVDDRGDWLVSGGTVSGALDLADLDAATVTAIAAEIEIMAADHELYDDYSAEMVAFLDGLADR
;
A
#
# COMPACT_ATOMS: atom_id res chain seq x y z
N MET A 1 36.05 7.30 45.88
CA MET A 1 35.31 8.55 45.61
C MET A 1 34.04 8.14 44.86
N MET A 2 32.97 7.64 45.50
CA MET A 2 31.92 8.37 46.24
C MET A 2 31.34 9.59 45.50
N ALA A 3 30.27 9.30 44.73
CA ALA A 3 28.94 9.96 44.58
C ALA A 3 28.86 11.49 44.28
N PRO A 4 27.78 12.03 43.65
CA PRO A 4 26.35 11.71 43.87
C PRO A 4 25.57 11.41 42.56
N LEU A 5 24.62 10.47 42.46
CA LEU A 5 23.30 10.32 43.08
C LEU A 5 22.45 11.61 43.10
N LEU A 6 21.77 11.90 41.98
CA LEU A 6 20.69 12.89 41.92
C LEU A 6 19.35 12.16 41.98
N LEU A 7 18.69 12.33 43.11
CA LEU A 7 17.35 11.88 43.45
C LEU A 7 16.35 12.89 42.86
N LEU A 8 15.51 12.47 41.90
CA LEU A 8 14.36 13.28 41.48
C LEU A 8 13.07 12.58 41.91
N VAL A 9 12.37 13.26 42.82
CA VAL A 9 11.05 12.91 43.36
C VAL A 9 10.01 13.19 42.27
N LEU A 10 9.17 12.20 41.95
CA LEU A 10 7.95 12.43 41.18
C LEU A 10 6.75 11.89 41.97
N VAL A 11 5.83 12.82 42.18
CA VAL A 11 4.61 12.73 42.98
C VAL A 11 3.60 11.84 42.26
N ALA A 12 3.02 10.89 42.99
CA ALA A 12 1.83 10.17 42.55
C ALA A 12 0.59 11.06 42.72
N CYS A 13 -0.14 11.27 41.62
CA CYS A 13 -1.55 11.65 41.66
C CYS A 13 -2.35 10.63 40.85
N THR A 14 -3.39 10.09 41.48
CA THR A 14 -4.31 9.09 40.94
C THR A 14 -5.61 9.73 40.44
N HIS A 15 -6.27 9.03 39.50
CA HIS A 15 -7.70 9.02 39.13
C HIS A 15 -8.11 9.61 37.76
N GLY A 16 -8.84 8.78 37.01
CA GLY A 16 -10.02 9.20 36.25
C GLY A 16 -9.95 8.93 34.73
N GLY A 17 -10.55 7.85 34.27
CA GLY A 17 -10.70 7.57 32.84
C GLY A 17 -11.75 8.44 32.13
N SER A 18 -11.61 8.58 30.82
CA SER A 18 -12.69 8.76 29.84
C SER A 18 -12.11 8.66 28.43
N ALA A 19 -12.73 7.84 27.59
CA ALA A 19 -12.57 7.89 26.14
C ALA A 19 -12.99 9.28 25.60
N GLY A 20 -12.30 9.77 24.56
CA GLY A 20 -12.60 11.04 23.92
C GLY A 20 -11.75 11.22 22.66
N GLY A 21 -12.41 11.52 21.53
CA GLY A 21 -11.85 11.49 20.19
C GLY A 21 -10.81 12.56 19.85
N GLY A 22 -10.17 12.35 18.71
CA GLY A 22 -9.19 13.24 18.10
C GLY A 22 -9.69 14.67 17.86
N PRO A 23 -8.76 15.61 17.63
CA PRO A 23 -8.90 16.98 18.09
C PRO A 23 -9.85 17.81 17.24
N ALA A 24 -10.88 18.36 17.88
CA ALA A 24 -11.51 19.59 17.43
C ALA A 24 -10.62 20.78 17.80
N SER A 25 -10.15 21.51 16.80
CA SER A 25 -9.44 22.79 16.98
C SER A 25 -10.33 23.79 17.72
N THR A 26 -9.94 24.24 18.91
CA THR A 26 -10.62 25.35 19.61
C THR A 26 -9.76 26.61 19.54
N GLY A 27 -10.05 27.43 18.52
CA GLY A 27 -9.53 28.80 18.40
C GLY A 27 -10.25 29.73 19.37
N GLY A 28 -9.45 30.49 20.13
CA GLY A 28 -9.89 31.46 21.14
C GLY A 28 -10.69 32.63 20.58
N ALA A 29 -11.50 33.20 21.46
CA ALA A 29 -12.39 34.33 21.20
C ALA A 29 -11.61 35.63 20.95
N ASP A 30 -11.85 36.24 19.78
CA ASP A 30 -11.68 37.67 19.57
C ASP A 30 -12.90 38.21 18.80
N GLY A 31 -13.45 39.32 19.30
CA GLY A 31 -14.73 39.86 18.87
C GLY A 31 -14.67 40.50 17.47
N GLY A 32 -15.42 39.95 16.52
CA GLY A 32 -15.73 40.59 15.25
C GLY A 32 -16.68 39.73 14.42
N ASN A 33 -17.90 40.22 14.19
CA ASN A 33 -18.94 39.69 13.27
C ASN A 33 -18.70 38.27 12.73
N GLY A 34 -18.81 37.26 13.61
CA GLY A 34 -18.59 35.87 13.23
C GLY A 34 -19.79 35.35 12.46
N ALA A 35 -19.67 35.26 11.14
CA ALA A 35 -20.51 34.34 10.38
C ALA A 35 -20.28 32.94 10.97
N SER A 36 -21.28 32.40 11.66
CA SER A 36 -21.23 31.01 12.11
C SER A 36 -21.14 30.15 10.85
N THR A 37 -19.97 29.61 10.56
CA THR A 37 -19.77 28.63 9.50
C THR A 37 -20.63 27.43 9.87
N THR A 38 -21.71 27.23 9.10
CA THR A 38 -22.62 26.10 9.34
C THR A 38 -21.86 24.83 9.00
N THR A 39 -21.56 24.01 10.00
CA THR A 39 -20.94 22.70 9.81
C THR A 39 -22.03 21.64 9.62
N VAL A 40 -21.77 20.68 8.73
CA VAL A 40 -22.57 19.47 8.51
C VAL A 40 -21.87 18.24 9.10
N THR A 41 -22.63 17.16 9.31
CA THR A 41 -22.13 15.92 9.93
C THR A 41 -21.77 14.89 8.88
N LEU A 42 -20.58 14.30 8.99
CA LEU A 42 -20.17 13.10 8.28
C LEU A 42 -20.19 11.92 9.26
N THR A 43 -21.02 10.93 8.98
CA THR A 43 -21.07 9.66 9.72
C THR A 43 -20.42 8.57 8.89
N VAL A 44 -19.38 7.95 9.43
CA VAL A 44 -18.72 6.77 8.84
C VAL A 44 -18.99 5.59 9.76
N GLU A 45 -19.86 4.68 9.34
CA GLU A 45 -20.18 3.47 10.11
C GLU A 45 -19.19 2.37 9.73
N GLY A 46 -18.58 1.68 10.71
CA GLY A 46 -17.58 0.64 10.42
C GLY A 46 -16.30 1.21 9.79
N GLY A 47 -15.92 2.42 10.19
CA GLY A 47 -14.76 3.12 9.65
C GLY A 47 -14.41 4.39 10.41
N PHE A 48 -13.51 5.16 9.82
CA PHE A 48 -12.90 6.37 10.39
C PHE A 48 -13.03 7.56 9.44
N GLY A 49 -12.82 8.77 9.98
CA GLY A 49 -12.94 10.03 9.23
C GLY A 49 -14.30 10.73 9.38
N GLY A 50 -15.17 10.26 10.27
CA GLY A 50 -16.41 10.95 10.63
C GLY A 50 -16.18 12.19 11.51
N GLY A 51 -17.13 13.13 11.51
CA GLY A 51 -16.99 14.38 12.26
C GLY A 51 -17.95 15.48 11.78
N ARG A 52 -17.66 16.73 12.20
CA ARG A 52 -18.37 17.93 11.74
C ARG A 52 -17.43 18.74 10.84
N TYR A 53 -17.90 19.07 9.65
CA TYR A 53 -17.11 19.72 8.61
C TYR A 53 -17.88 20.88 7.98
N ALA A 54 -17.18 21.88 7.44
CA ALA A 54 -17.80 22.88 6.61
C ALA A 54 -18.10 22.32 5.20
N PRO A 55 -19.17 22.76 4.53
CA PRO A 55 -19.37 22.45 3.13
C PRO A 55 -18.18 22.89 2.28
N GLY A 56 -17.72 22.01 1.39
CA GLY A 56 -16.52 22.18 0.57
C GLY A 56 -15.22 21.64 1.19
N ASP A 57 -15.21 21.29 2.48
CA ASP A 57 -14.05 20.64 3.10
C ASP A 57 -13.72 19.34 2.37
N ARG A 58 -12.43 19.10 2.09
CA ARG A 58 -11.92 17.81 1.60
C ARG A 58 -11.66 16.92 2.81
N VAL A 59 -12.32 15.78 2.85
CA VAL A 59 -12.23 14.82 3.95
C VAL A 59 -11.81 13.46 3.38
N ARG A 60 -11.03 12.69 4.14
CA ARG A 60 -10.71 11.30 3.80
C ARG A 60 -11.41 10.36 4.78
N VAL A 61 -12.04 9.32 4.24
CA VAL A 61 -12.75 8.28 4.99
C VAL A 61 -12.14 6.91 4.72
N TRP A 62 -12.18 6.07 5.74
CA TRP A 62 -11.42 4.83 5.82
C TRP A 62 -12.31 3.74 6.38
N ALA A 63 -12.29 2.55 5.79
CA ALA A 63 -12.96 1.39 6.36
C ALA A 63 -12.14 0.80 7.51
N ASP A 64 -12.82 0.36 8.56
CA ASP A 64 -12.21 -0.50 9.59
C ASP A 64 -12.21 -1.94 9.04
N VAL A 65 -11.12 -2.29 8.36
CA VAL A 65 -10.96 -3.58 7.69
C VAL A 65 -9.60 -4.17 8.02
N ASP A 66 -9.59 -5.45 8.37
CA ASP A 66 -8.37 -6.24 8.51
C ASP A 66 -7.86 -6.62 7.11
N PRO A 67 -6.69 -6.10 6.68
CA PRO A 67 -6.14 -6.32 5.34
C PRO A 67 -5.66 -7.77 5.11
N HIS A 68 -5.78 -8.66 6.11
CA HIS A 68 -5.52 -10.09 5.97
C HIS A 68 -6.79 -10.94 5.93
N ALA A 69 -7.97 -10.36 6.14
CA ALA A 69 -9.24 -11.10 6.25
C ALA A 69 -10.30 -10.67 5.22
N ALA A 70 -10.30 -9.41 4.79
CA ALA A 70 -11.30 -8.88 3.88
C ALA A 70 -10.80 -7.73 3.01
N ILE A 71 -11.53 -7.46 1.94
CA ILE A 71 -11.38 -6.27 1.11
C ILE A 71 -12.67 -5.46 1.12
N VAL A 72 -12.56 -4.16 0.84
CA VAL A 72 -13.73 -3.28 0.65
C VAL A 72 -14.20 -3.36 -0.81
N THR A 73 -15.39 -3.85 -1.10
CA THR A 73 -15.89 -3.94 -2.50
C THR A 73 -16.75 -2.75 -2.92
N GLY A 74 -17.02 -1.84 -2.00
CA GLY A 74 -17.89 -0.71 -2.21
C GLY A 74 -18.19 0.06 -0.93
N TRP A 75 -18.98 1.12 -1.05
CA TRP A 75 -19.59 1.82 0.06
C TRP A 75 -21.09 1.96 -0.18
N THR A 76 -21.87 2.07 0.89
CA THR A 76 -23.31 2.35 0.86
C THR A 76 -23.61 3.72 1.47
N GLY A 77 -24.85 4.20 1.30
CA GLY A 77 -25.25 5.55 1.68
C GLY A 77 -24.89 6.55 0.57
N ASP A 78 -24.14 7.59 0.92
CA ASP A 78 -23.72 8.67 0.03
C ASP A 78 -22.46 8.34 -0.80
N ALA A 79 -22.26 7.06 -1.15
CA ALA A 79 -21.04 6.56 -1.77
C ALA A 79 -20.68 7.20 -3.11
N SER A 80 -21.64 7.82 -3.81
CA SER A 80 -21.38 8.57 -5.05
C SER A 80 -20.57 9.85 -4.86
N LEU A 81 -20.36 10.28 -3.60
CA LEU A 81 -19.48 11.40 -3.26
C LEU A 81 -18.00 11.01 -3.17
N LEU A 82 -17.70 9.71 -3.12
CA LEU A 82 -16.35 9.21 -2.96
C LEU A 82 -15.56 9.27 -4.27
N ASP A 83 -14.31 9.72 -4.17
CA ASP A 83 -13.36 9.74 -5.29
C ASP A 83 -13.04 8.29 -5.76
N HIS A 84 -12.88 7.34 -4.82
CA HIS A 84 -12.53 5.94 -5.05
C HIS A 84 -13.46 5.01 -4.25
N PRO A 85 -14.73 4.84 -4.67
CA PRO A 85 -15.73 4.08 -3.92
C PRO A 85 -15.47 2.57 -3.88
N ALA A 86 -14.48 2.06 -4.60
CA ALA A 86 -14.13 0.64 -4.60
C ALA A 86 -12.96 0.30 -3.67
N ASP A 87 -12.33 1.29 -3.04
CA ASP A 87 -11.17 1.11 -2.18
C ASP A 87 -11.51 1.35 -0.70
N TRP A 88 -10.64 0.85 0.16
CA TRP A 88 -10.82 0.89 1.60
C TRP A 88 -10.65 2.30 2.17
N ASN A 89 -10.00 3.19 1.44
CA ASN A 89 -9.89 4.58 1.79
C ASN A 89 -10.21 5.46 0.58
N SER A 90 -10.88 6.59 0.80
CA SER A 90 -11.29 7.48 -0.27
C SER A 90 -11.44 8.91 0.22
N GLY A 91 -11.21 9.88 -0.67
CA GLY A 91 -11.58 11.28 -0.46
C GLY A 91 -13.06 11.54 -0.77
N LEU A 92 -13.60 12.62 -0.20
CA LEU A 92 -14.81 13.29 -0.68
C LEU A 92 -14.71 14.81 -0.44
N ALA A 93 -15.52 15.57 -1.17
CA ALA A 93 -15.81 16.97 -0.84
C ALA A 93 -17.16 17.03 -0.10
N MET A 94 -17.18 17.62 1.10
CA MET A 94 -18.38 17.69 1.91
C MET A 94 -19.47 18.55 1.26
N PRO A 95 -20.70 18.05 1.07
CA PRO A 95 -21.82 18.84 0.56
C PRO A 95 -22.41 19.73 1.65
N ASP A 96 -23.42 20.55 1.30
CA ASP A 96 -24.18 21.38 2.24
C ASP A 96 -25.29 20.62 2.99
N ARG A 97 -25.05 19.34 3.28
CA ARG A 97 -25.93 18.46 4.05
C ARG A 97 -25.14 17.40 4.80
N ASP A 98 -25.81 16.73 5.73
CA ASP A 98 -25.25 15.56 6.38
C ASP A 98 -25.00 14.42 5.38
N VAL A 99 -23.98 13.61 5.66
CA VAL A 99 -23.47 12.51 4.84
C VAL A 99 -23.35 11.25 5.70
N THR A 100 -23.79 10.11 5.18
CA THR A 100 -23.58 8.80 5.80
C THR A 100 -22.92 7.84 4.83
N LEU A 101 -21.86 7.17 5.29
CA LEU A 101 -21.10 6.19 4.53
C LEU A 101 -20.86 4.93 5.37
N SER A 102 -21.05 3.77 4.77
CA SER A 102 -20.74 2.46 5.40
C SER A 102 -20.06 1.55 4.39
N PRO A 103 -18.86 1.00 4.68
CA PRO A 103 -18.12 0.17 3.73
C PRO A 103 -18.78 -1.19 3.58
N VAL A 104 -18.65 -1.76 2.39
CA VAL A 104 -19.09 -3.13 2.08
C VAL A 104 -17.86 -4.02 2.09
N LEU A 105 -17.78 -4.93 3.05
CA LEU A 105 -16.66 -5.85 3.19
C LEU A 105 -16.96 -7.19 2.51
N ALA A 106 -15.96 -7.75 1.83
CA ALA A 106 -15.98 -9.10 1.31
C ALA A 106 -14.78 -9.88 1.85
N THR A 107 -15.06 -11.00 2.53
CA THR A 107 -14.03 -11.96 2.91
C THR A 107 -13.52 -12.68 1.67
N VAL A 108 -12.20 -12.75 1.53
CA VAL A 108 -11.54 -13.46 0.44
C VAL A 108 -10.62 -14.53 1.03
N PRO A 109 -10.85 -15.83 0.77
CA PRO A 109 -9.90 -16.86 1.16
C PRO A 109 -8.54 -16.61 0.50
N PHE A 110 -7.51 -16.35 1.30
CA PHE A 110 -6.16 -16.05 0.83
C PHE A 110 -5.13 -16.94 1.52
N GLU A 111 -5.24 -18.24 1.25
CA GLU A 111 -4.33 -19.24 1.80
C GLU A 111 -3.11 -19.37 0.89
N ILE A 112 -1.97 -18.85 1.34
CA ILE A 112 -0.71 -18.91 0.61
C ILE A 112 -0.13 -20.33 0.70
N GLY A 113 -0.18 -21.05 -0.41
CA GLY A 113 0.52 -22.32 -0.58
C GLY A 113 1.99 -22.13 -0.95
N THR A 114 2.86 -23.05 -0.54
CA THR A 114 4.25 -23.10 -1.00
C THR A 114 4.43 -24.28 -1.95
N ARG A 115 5.10 -24.03 -3.09
CA ARG A 115 5.60 -25.08 -3.99
C ARG A 115 7.11 -24.94 -4.15
N SER A 116 7.72 -26.02 -4.61
CA SER A 116 9.16 -26.08 -4.87
C SER A 116 9.44 -26.87 -6.13
N GLY A 117 10.55 -26.54 -6.79
CA GLY A 117 10.99 -27.16 -8.03
C GLY A 117 12.37 -26.66 -8.44
N GLU A 118 12.87 -27.16 -9.57
CA GLU A 118 14.10 -26.66 -10.16
C GLU A 118 13.78 -25.47 -11.08
N LEU A 119 14.40 -24.32 -10.83
CA LEU A 119 14.30 -23.09 -11.63
C LEU A 119 15.71 -22.55 -11.85
N ALA A 120 16.06 -22.23 -13.10
CA ALA A 120 17.41 -21.81 -13.50
C ALA A 120 18.53 -22.79 -13.07
N GLY A 121 18.22 -24.09 -12.99
CA GLY A 121 19.15 -25.12 -12.54
C GLY A 121 19.37 -25.20 -11.02
N GLU A 122 18.56 -24.49 -10.24
CA GLU A 122 18.64 -24.45 -8.77
C GLU A 122 17.31 -24.87 -8.13
N ALA A 123 17.38 -25.51 -6.97
CA ALA A 123 16.17 -25.79 -6.18
C ALA A 123 15.61 -24.48 -5.60
N ARG A 124 14.40 -24.11 -6.01
CA ARG A 124 13.72 -22.89 -5.58
C ARG A 124 12.31 -23.20 -5.08
N SER A 125 11.79 -22.29 -4.25
CA SER A 125 10.42 -22.33 -3.76
C SER A 125 9.70 -21.05 -4.13
N TRP A 126 8.40 -21.16 -4.38
CA TRP A 126 7.53 -20.02 -4.64
C TRP A 126 6.24 -20.16 -3.83
N SER A 127 5.70 -19.00 -3.48
CA SER A 127 4.41 -18.86 -2.82
C SER A 127 3.34 -18.70 -3.90
N GLN A 128 2.15 -19.26 -3.71
CA GLN A 128 1.05 -19.08 -4.63
C GLN A 128 -0.31 -19.12 -3.94
N VAL A 129 -1.22 -18.29 -4.45
CA VAL A 129 -2.66 -18.34 -4.18
C VAL A 129 -3.36 -18.45 -5.52
N LEU A 130 -4.07 -19.55 -5.76
CA LEU A 130 -4.76 -19.80 -7.03
C LEU A 130 -6.26 -19.91 -6.76
N PRO A 131 -7.12 -19.11 -7.43
CA PRO A 131 -8.54 -19.42 -7.47
C PRO A 131 -8.77 -20.75 -8.21
N ALA A 132 -9.95 -21.35 -8.04
CA ALA A 132 -10.25 -22.66 -8.63
C ALA A 132 -10.12 -22.68 -10.16
N GLU A 133 -10.50 -21.58 -10.82
CA GLU A 133 -10.41 -21.38 -12.27
C GLU A 133 -9.72 -20.04 -12.54
N PRO A 134 -8.37 -20.00 -12.52
CA PRO A 134 -7.65 -18.76 -12.75
C PRO A 134 -7.80 -18.32 -14.20
N ARG A 135 -8.13 -17.04 -14.41
CA ARG A 135 -8.19 -16.43 -15.75
C ARG A 135 -6.91 -15.73 -16.18
N GLY A 136 -5.91 -15.68 -15.30
CA GLY A 136 -4.60 -15.09 -15.52
C GLY A 136 -3.74 -15.26 -14.29
N ILE A 137 -2.42 -15.13 -14.45
CA ILE A 137 -1.45 -15.26 -13.37
C ILE A 137 -0.69 -13.94 -13.20
N VAL A 138 -0.68 -13.42 -11.98
CA VAL A 138 0.13 -12.26 -11.58
C VAL A 138 1.36 -12.77 -10.85
N LEU A 139 2.53 -12.54 -11.44
CA LEU A 139 3.82 -12.80 -10.82
C LEU A 139 4.19 -11.60 -9.94
N PHE A 140 4.26 -11.80 -8.62
CA PHE A 140 4.67 -10.78 -7.66
C PHE A 140 6.18 -10.82 -7.40
N PHE A 141 6.81 -9.66 -7.54
CA PHE A 141 8.24 -9.44 -7.33
C PHE A 141 8.47 -8.48 -6.17
N HIS A 142 9.04 -9.02 -5.09
CA HIS A 142 9.26 -8.34 -3.83
C HIS A 142 10.25 -7.14 -3.94
N GLY A 143 10.14 -6.18 -3.02
CA GLY A 143 11.06 -5.05 -2.86
C GLY A 143 12.47 -5.45 -2.44
N ALA A 144 13.40 -4.49 -2.49
CA ALA A 144 14.76 -4.74 -2.03
C ALA A 144 14.78 -5.02 -0.53
N ARG A 145 15.55 -6.04 -0.10
CA ARG A 145 15.64 -6.52 1.31
C ARG A 145 14.41 -7.28 1.79
N TYR A 146 13.50 -7.61 0.89
CA TYR A 146 12.41 -8.54 1.17
C TYR A 146 12.70 -9.90 0.52
N SER A 147 11.72 -10.78 0.65
CA SER A 147 11.60 -12.07 -0.01
C SER A 147 10.15 -12.23 -0.47
N ARG A 148 9.79 -13.37 -1.03
CA ARG A 148 8.40 -13.74 -1.34
C ARG A 148 7.46 -13.68 -0.12
N ALA A 149 7.99 -13.62 1.09
CA ALA A 149 7.22 -13.40 2.31
C ALA A 149 6.58 -12.00 2.38
N GLU A 150 7.04 -11.02 1.60
CA GLU A 150 6.37 -9.70 1.50
C GLU A 150 4.91 -9.84 1.05
N LEU A 151 4.55 -10.92 0.35
CA LEU A 151 3.14 -11.20 0.01
C LEU A 151 2.24 -11.36 1.26
N THR A 152 2.83 -11.59 2.44
CA THR A 152 2.11 -11.65 3.72
C THR A 152 1.98 -10.30 4.42
N ASP A 153 2.59 -9.24 3.90
CA ASP A 153 2.45 -7.90 4.47
C ASP A 153 1.07 -7.32 4.15
N ALA A 154 0.58 -6.39 4.97
CA ALA A 154 -0.80 -5.89 4.91
C ALA A 154 -1.20 -5.40 3.51
N ALA A 155 -0.40 -4.51 2.91
CA ALA A 155 -0.69 -3.97 1.58
C ALA A 155 -0.65 -5.04 0.49
N ALA A 156 0.39 -5.89 0.47
CA ALA A 156 0.53 -6.95 -0.53
C ALA A 156 -0.58 -8.00 -0.41
N THR A 157 -0.97 -8.37 0.81
CA THR A 157 -2.07 -9.30 1.08
C THR A 157 -3.40 -8.73 0.60
N SER A 158 -3.68 -7.45 0.90
CA SER A 158 -4.89 -6.75 0.48
C SER A 158 -5.03 -6.70 -1.05
N ILE A 159 -3.95 -6.33 -1.75
CA ILE A 159 -3.89 -6.35 -3.23
C ILE A 159 -4.06 -7.77 -3.76
N GLY A 160 -3.34 -8.74 -3.16
CA GLY A 160 -3.42 -10.15 -3.54
C GLY A 160 -4.84 -10.71 -3.40
N MET A 161 -5.52 -10.43 -2.29
CA MET A 161 -6.92 -10.79 -2.08
C MET A 161 -7.81 -10.20 -3.17
N ARG A 162 -7.61 -8.94 -3.54
CA ARG A 162 -8.41 -8.32 -4.60
C ARG A 162 -8.17 -8.94 -5.96
N LEU A 163 -6.92 -9.24 -6.31
CA LEU A 163 -6.57 -9.98 -7.53
C LEU A 163 -7.23 -11.37 -7.55
N VAL A 164 -7.17 -12.12 -6.45
CA VAL A 164 -7.79 -13.45 -6.32
C VAL A 164 -9.31 -13.37 -6.38
N ALA A 165 -9.94 -12.38 -5.74
CA ALA A 165 -11.37 -12.14 -5.84
C ALA A 165 -11.81 -11.81 -7.27
N ALA A 166 -10.95 -11.17 -8.05
CA ALA A 166 -11.14 -10.93 -9.47
C ALA A 166 -10.78 -12.15 -10.35
N GLY A 167 -10.38 -13.29 -9.79
CA GLY A 167 -10.09 -14.53 -10.53
C GLY A 167 -8.67 -14.64 -11.07
N TYR A 168 -7.74 -13.78 -10.64
CA TYR A 168 -6.32 -13.94 -10.95
C TYR A 168 -5.61 -14.83 -9.91
N GLY A 169 -4.74 -15.72 -10.37
CA GLY A 169 -3.78 -16.38 -9.49
C GLY A 169 -2.62 -15.44 -9.17
N VAL A 170 -2.13 -15.44 -7.94
CA VAL A 170 -0.96 -14.65 -7.51
C VAL A 170 0.17 -15.60 -7.15
N VAL A 171 1.35 -15.39 -7.73
CA VAL A 171 2.53 -16.23 -7.51
C VAL A 171 3.73 -15.35 -7.17
N ALA A 172 4.36 -15.59 -6.03
CA ALA A 172 5.53 -14.84 -5.57
C ALA A 172 6.78 -15.73 -5.52
N LEU A 173 7.87 -15.27 -6.12
CA LEU A 173 9.16 -15.95 -6.16
C LEU A 173 10.22 -15.09 -5.45
N ASP A 174 11.21 -15.74 -4.84
CA ASP A 174 12.40 -15.03 -4.36
C ASP A 174 13.31 -14.65 -5.53
N SER A 175 13.82 -13.41 -5.50
CA SER A 175 15.04 -13.09 -6.25
C SER A 175 16.16 -14.06 -5.87
N SER A 176 17.14 -14.28 -6.76
CA SER A 176 18.27 -15.17 -6.51
C SER A 176 19.04 -14.74 -5.25
N ALA A 177 19.20 -13.43 -5.05
CA ALA A 177 19.81 -12.89 -3.83
C ALA A 177 19.00 -13.23 -2.56
N ALA A 178 17.66 -13.16 -2.65
CA ALA A 178 16.79 -13.54 -1.54
C ALA A 178 16.76 -15.05 -1.30
N ALA A 179 16.81 -15.86 -2.35
CA ALA A 179 16.93 -17.32 -2.22
C ALA A 179 18.22 -17.72 -1.49
N ASP A 180 19.32 -16.99 -1.72
CA ASP A 180 20.61 -17.26 -1.09
C ASP A 180 20.71 -16.76 0.37
N SER A 181 20.15 -15.58 0.65
CA SER A 181 20.39 -14.87 1.92
C SER A 181 19.14 -14.58 2.76
N GLY A 182 17.97 -15.03 2.31
CA GLY A 182 16.67 -14.80 2.93
C GLY A 182 16.05 -13.45 2.62
N THR A 183 16.83 -12.49 2.09
CA THR A 183 16.36 -11.17 1.65
C THR A 183 17.18 -10.71 0.44
N GLY A 184 16.65 -9.89 -0.45
CA GLY A 184 17.43 -9.53 -1.65
C GLY A 184 16.80 -8.49 -2.53
N GLY A 185 17.53 -8.09 -3.57
CA GLY A 185 17.03 -7.29 -4.68
C GLY A 185 17.13 -8.10 -5.96
N TRP A 186 16.35 -7.69 -6.95
CA TRP A 186 16.26 -8.35 -8.24
C TRP A 186 17.35 -7.87 -9.20
N ASN A 187 17.85 -8.78 -10.03
CA ASN A 187 18.69 -8.49 -11.18
C ASN A 187 17.83 -8.29 -12.44
N PRO A 188 17.66 -7.06 -12.95
CA PRO A 188 16.81 -6.76 -14.11
C PRO A 188 17.41 -7.18 -15.46
N SER A 189 18.56 -7.84 -15.48
CA SER A 189 19.16 -8.34 -16.71
C SER A 189 18.29 -9.41 -17.37
N GLU A 190 18.00 -9.25 -18.66
CA GLU A 190 17.22 -10.22 -19.46
C GLU A 190 17.90 -11.60 -19.59
N SER A 191 19.20 -11.66 -19.33
CA SER A 191 20.02 -12.88 -19.29
C SER A 191 20.48 -13.24 -17.88
N GLY A 192 19.95 -12.57 -16.85
CA GLY A 192 20.29 -12.79 -15.46
C GLY A 192 19.62 -14.05 -14.87
N PRO A 193 20.09 -14.50 -13.70
CA PRO A 193 19.56 -15.68 -13.03
C PRO A 193 18.08 -15.53 -12.65
N ASP A 194 17.65 -14.32 -12.29
CA ASP A 194 16.24 -14.06 -11.96
C ASP A 194 15.33 -14.21 -13.18
N MET A 195 15.72 -13.65 -14.34
CA MET A 195 14.94 -13.80 -15.57
C MET A 195 14.90 -15.26 -16.03
N ALA A 196 15.99 -16.01 -15.85
CA ALA A 196 16.00 -17.45 -16.14
C ALA A 196 15.01 -18.21 -15.25
N ALA A 197 15.01 -17.94 -13.93
CA ALA A 197 14.10 -18.58 -13.00
C ALA A 197 12.62 -18.25 -13.30
N VAL A 198 12.32 -17.01 -13.70
CA VAL A 198 10.96 -16.62 -14.09
C VAL A 198 10.52 -17.31 -15.38
N ARG A 199 11.41 -17.47 -16.38
CA ARG A 199 11.08 -18.21 -17.61
C ARG A 199 10.71 -19.67 -17.32
N ASP A 200 11.48 -20.32 -16.45
CA ASP A 200 11.21 -21.69 -16.04
C ASP A 200 9.89 -21.77 -15.25
N LEU A 201 9.65 -20.83 -14.33
CA LEU A 201 8.41 -20.77 -13.55
C LEU A 201 7.18 -20.57 -14.44
N VAL A 202 7.24 -19.64 -15.40
CA VAL A 202 6.15 -19.43 -16.38
C VAL A 202 5.91 -20.68 -17.20
N SER A 203 6.97 -21.40 -17.59
CA SER A 203 6.84 -22.65 -18.34
C SER A 203 6.17 -23.75 -17.52
N LEU A 204 6.50 -23.87 -16.22
CA LEU A 204 5.85 -24.79 -15.30
C LEU A 204 4.38 -24.43 -15.07
N LEU A 205 4.09 -23.15 -14.83
CA LEU A 205 2.72 -22.68 -14.63
C LEU A 205 1.85 -22.92 -15.87
N ARG A 206 2.39 -22.72 -17.08
CA ARG A 206 1.67 -23.03 -18.32
C ARG A 206 1.41 -24.53 -18.50
N ALA A 207 2.34 -25.39 -18.06
CA ALA A 207 2.12 -26.83 -18.10
C ALA A 207 1.02 -27.27 -17.12
N ASP A 208 0.95 -26.64 -15.95
CA ASP A 208 -0.02 -26.99 -14.91
C ASP A 208 -1.41 -26.38 -15.13
N LEU A 209 -1.47 -25.13 -15.63
CA LEU A 209 -2.69 -24.30 -15.67
C LEU A 209 -3.15 -23.97 -17.10
N GLY A 210 -2.38 -24.33 -18.12
CA GLY A 210 -2.63 -23.95 -19.51
C GLY A 210 -2.05 -22.58 -19.88
N ASP A 211 -2.33 -22.13 -21.11
CA ASP A 211 -1.78 -20.89 -21.67
C ASP A 211 -2.58 -19.66 -21.21
N LEU A 212 -2.57 -19.41 -19.90
CA LEU A 212 -3.20 -18.24 -19.29
C LEU A 212 -2.35 -16.98 -19.51
N PRO A 213 -2.98 -15.79 -19.57
CA PRO A 213 -2.27 -14.53 -19.52
C PRO A 213 -1.36 -14.41 -18.29
N VAL A 214 -0.17 -13.85 -18.46
CA VAL A 214 0.82 -13.65 -17.39
C VAL A 214 1.12 -12.17 -17.24
N TYR A 215 0.91 -11.66 -16.04
CA TYR A 215 1.15 -10.28 -15.66
C TYR A 215 2.32 -10.20 -14.67
N ALA A 216 3.08 -9.12 -14.74
CA ALA A 216 4.18 -8.86 -13.83
C ALA A 216 3.79 -7.74 -12.85
N TRP A 217 3.82 -8.01 -11.56
CA TRP A 217 3.61 -7.01 -10.51
C TRP A 217 4.84 -6.95 -9.61
N GLY A 218 5.31 -5.76 -9.27
CA GLY A 218 6.39 -5.65 -8.29
C GLY A 218 6.53 -4.27 -7.67
N MET A 219 7.22 -4.24 -6.53
CA MET A 219 7.54 -3.05 -5.76
C MET A 219 9.02 -2.71 -5.85
N SER A 220 9.40 -1.43 -5.94
CA SER A 220 10.79 -0.98 -5.83
C SER A 220 11.74 -1.74 -6.80
N SER A 221 12.74 -2.47 -6.29
CA SER A 221 13.61 -3.36 -7.07
C SER A 221 12.82 -4.42 -7.85
N GLY A 222 11.78 -5.00 -7.25
CA GLY A 222 10.88 -5.93 -7.92
C GLY A 222 10.00 -5.25 -8.98
N GLY A 223 9.65 -3.98 -8.79
CA GLY A 223 8.97 -3.18 -9.80
C GLY A 223 9.87 -2.88 -11.00
N GLN A 224 11.15 -2.56 -10.77
CA GLN A 224 12.15 -2.43 -11.82
C GLN A 224 12.33 -3.75 -12.59
N PHE A 225 12.30 -4.87 -11.88
CA PHE A 225 12.34 -6.19 -12.49
C PHE A 225 11.05 -6.55 -13.26
N ALA A 226 9.88 -6.16 -12.77
CA ALA A 226 8.60 -6.33 -13.46
C ALA A 226 8.60 -5.68 -14.85
N HIS A 227 9.21 -4.48 -14.98
CA HIS A 227 9.45 -3.84 -16.27
C HIS A 227 10.34 -4.69 -17.19
N ALA A 228 11.42 -5.26 -16.67
CA ALA A 228 12.30 -6.14 -17.43
C ALA A 228 11.57 -7.41 -17.87
N VAL A 229 10.70 -7.98 -17.02
CA VAL A 229 9.84 -9.11 -17.33
C VAL A 229 8.86 -8.76 -18.45
N GLY A 230 8.16 -7.62 -18.35
CA GLY A 230 7.22 -7.18 -19.40
C GLY A 230 7.87 -6.92 -20.76
N ARG A 231 9.15 -6.57 -20.78
CA ARG A 231 9.92 -6.43 -22.01
C ARG A 231 10.43 -7.78 -22.56
N SER A 232 10.87 -8.67 -21.68
CA SER A 232 11.65 -9.87 -22.04
C SER A 232 10.82 -11.12 -22.20
N LEU A 233 9.69 -11.19 -21.48
CA LEU A 233 8.67 -12.19 -21.63
C LEU A 233 7.50 -11.51 -22.32
N PRO A 234 6.73 -12.21 -23.17
CA PRO A 234 5.48 -11.70 -23.69
C PRO A 234 4.45 -11.66 -22.55
N ALA A 235 4.69 -10.84 -21.52
CA ALA A 235 3.76 -10.61 -20.43
C ALA A 235 2.64 -9.72 -20.95
N ASP A 236 1.42 -10.04 -20.54
CA ASP A 236 0.21 -9.38 -21.00
C ASP A 236 0.00 -8.02 -20.33
N GLY A 237 0.72 -7.73 -19.26
CA GLY A 237 0.75 -6.41 -18.61
C GLY A 237 1.73 -6.33 -17.44
N VAL A 238 2.04 -5.10 -17.04
CA VAL A 238 2.92 -4.77 -15.91
C VAL A 238 2.20 -3.85 -14.93
N LEU A 239 2.28 -4.17 -13.64
CA LEU A 239 1.91 -3.32 -12.50
C LEU A 239 3.19 -2.96 -11.74
N ALA A 240 3.65 -1.70 -11.81
CA ALA A 240 4.90 -1.28 -11.17
C ALA A 240 4.63 -0.32 -10.02
N SER A 241 4.95 -0.74 -8.79
CA SER A 241 4.80 0.06 -7.57
C SER A 241 6.14 0.69 -7.17
N CYS A 242 6.14 2.00 -6.91
CA CYS A 242 7.32 2.81 -6.54
C CYS A 242 8.57 2.51 -7.39
N ALA A 243 8.36 2.27 -8.68
CA ALA A 243 9.41 1.91 -9.63
C ALA A 243 9.05 2.43 -11.02
N PRO A 244 9.63 3.55 -11.46
CA PRO A 244 9.28 4.12 -12.76
C PRO A 244 9.72 3.23 -13.94
N GLY A 245 10.66 2.30 -13.75
CA GLY A 245 11.31 1.63 -14.87
C GLY A 245 12.43 2.49 -15.44
N THR A 246 12.73 2.30 -16.71
CA THR A 246 13.71 3.12 -17.44
C THR A 246 13.15 3.61 -18.76
N SER A 247 13.69 4.73 -19.24
CA SER A 247 13.36 5.30 -20.55
C SER A 247 13.52 4.29 -21.68
N ASP A 248 14.54 3.45 -21.63
CA ASP A 248 14.85 2.47 -22.67
C ASP A 248 13.83 1.32 -22.66
N ILE A 249 13.47 0.80 -21.49
CA ILE A 249 12.40 -0.20 -21.39
C ILE A 249 11.08 0.39 -21.89
N ALA A 250 10.73 1.60 -21.48
CA ALA A 250 9.51 2.27 -21.92
C ALA A 250 9.49 2.53 -23.45
N ALA A 251 10.65 2.68 -24.09
CA ALA A 251 10.75 2.88 -25.53
C ALA A 251 10.61 1.58 -26.34
N THR A 252 10.89 0.41 -25.73
CA THR A 252 10.97 -0.86 -26.46
C THR A 252 9.96 -1.90 -26.03
N THR A 253 9.45 -1.86 -24.79
CA THR A 253 8.47 -2.83 -24.29
C THR A 253 7.20 -2.83 -25.13
N THR A 254 6.57 -4.00 -25.26
CA THR A 254 5.23 -4.17 -25.85
C THR A 254 4.17 -4.45 -24.79
N ALA A 255 4.55 -4.68 -23.54
CA ALA A 255 3.60 -4.90 -22.47
C ALA A 255 2.89 -3.58 -22.12
N PRO A 256 1.55 -3.58 -22.02
CA PRO A 256 0.80 -2.54 -21.32
C PRO A 256 1.34 -2.34 -19.90
N THR A 257 1.31 -1.13 -19.36
CA THR A 257 1.88 -0.88 -18.03
C THR A 257 1.10 0.14 -17.21
N ALA A 258 0.78 -0.20 -15.97
CA ALA A 258 0.29 0.74 -14.97
C ALA A 258 1.35 0.99 -13.89
N TRP A 259 1.54 2.25 -13.54
CA TRP A 259 2.46 2.70 -12.49
C TRP A 259 1.68 3.18 -11.27
N PHE A 260 2.15 2.79 -10.09
CA PHE A 260 1.62 3.16 -8.78
C PHE A 260 2.75 3.78 -7.98
N MET A 261 2.89 5.11 -8.06
CA MET A 261 4.04 5.83 -7.52
C MET A 261 3.68 6.49 -6.19
N ALA A 262 4.55 6.37 -5.20
CA ALA A 262 4.45 7.16 -3.97
C ALA A 262 4.90 8.61 -4.21
N GLY A 263 4.08 9.58 -3.82
CA GLY A 263 4.24 10.98 -4.19
C GLY A 263 5.38 11.72 -3.48
N ALA A 264 5.84 11.21 -2.34
CA ALA A 264 6.98 11.75 -1.57
C ALA A 264 8.20 10.81 -1.59
N ASP A 265 8.22 9.82 -2.49
CA ASP A 265 9.32 8.87 -2.64
C ASP A 265 10.64 9.58 -2.94
N THR A 266 11.61 9.42 -2.03
CA THR A 266 12.96 9.98 -2.19
C THR A 266 13.99 8.97 -2.71
N THR A 267 13.64 7.69 -2.80
CA THR A 267 14.47 6.65 -3.42
C THR A 267 14.50 6.83 -4.93
N PHE A 268 13.36 7.18 -5.53
CA PHE A 268 13.24 7.64 -6.91
C PHE A 268 12.68 9.07 -6.95
N PRO A 269 13.50 10.11 -6.72
CA PRO A 269 13.01 11.49 -6.58
C PRO A 269 12.22 12.03 -7.79
N SER A 270 12.53 11.55 -9.00
CA SER A 270 11.80 11.88 -10.24
C SER A 270 10.78 10.82 -10.64
N GLY A 271 10.54 9.80 -9.81
CA GLY A 271 9.84 8.57 -10.19
C GLY A 271 8.44 8.82 -10.74
N ALA A 272 7.65 9.68 -10.10
CA ALA A 272 6.31 10.02 -10.58
C ALA A 272 6.32 10.78 -11.92
N GLU A 273 7.31 11.66 -12.14
CA GLU A 273 7.48 12.41 -13.39
C GLU A 273 7.99 11.51 -14.52
N ASP A 274 8.93 10.62 -14.20
CA ASP A 274 9.46 9.60 -15.11
C ASP A 274 8.36 8.62 -15.54
N ALA A 275 7.55 8.12 -14.59
CA ALA A 275 6.40 7.26 -14.88
C ALA A 275 5.42 7.92 -15.86
N ARG A 276 5.07 9.20 -15.64
CA ARG A 276 4.23 9.98 -16.58
C ARG A 276 4.86 10.11 -17.96
N THR A 277 6.16 10.38 -18.01
CA THR A 277 6.91 10.48 -19.27
C THR A 277 6.91 9.14 -20.02
N TYR A 278 7.12 8.04 -19.31
CA TYR A 278 7.20 6.69 -19.88
C TYR A 278 5.83 6.18 -20.32
N ALA A 279 4.78 6.43 -19.54
CA ALA A 279 3.40 6.19 -19.96
C ALA A 279 3.07 6.92 -21.27
N GLY A 280 3.51 8.18 -21.42
CA GLY A 280 3.38 8.92 -22.68
C GLY A 280 4.06 8.23 -23.88
N LYS A 281 5.22 7.58 -23.68
CA LYS A 281 5.92 6.82 -24.73
C LYS A 281 5.18 5.54 -25.11
N LEU A 282 4.53 4.86 -24.16
CA LEU A 282 3.70 3.69 -24.43
C LEU A 282 2.43 4.11 -25.18
N ALA A 283 1.75 5.14 -24.70
CA ALA A 283 0.53 5.68 -25.31
C ALA A 283 0.78 6.16 -26.75
N ALA A 284 1.91 6.82 -27.03
CA ALA A 284 2.30 7.23 -28.38
C ALA A 284 2.50 6.04 -29.34
N ARG A 285 2.73 4.83 -28.81
CA ARG A 285 2.82 3.57 -29.56
C ARG A 285 1.50 2.77 -29.55
N GLY A 286 0.42 3.32 -28.98
CA GLY A 286 -0.88 2.66 -28.88
C GLY A 286 -0.99 1.61 -27.77
N LEU A 287 -0.02 1.55 -26.84
CA LEU A 287 -0.04 0.63 -25.72
C LEU A 287 -0.79 1.26 -24.53
N PRO A 288 -1.68 0.52 -23.84
CA PRO A 288 -2.33 1.02 -22.63
C PRO A 288 -1.30 1.35 -21.56
N ALA A 289 -1.48 2.51 -20.94
CA ALA A 289 -0.61 3.01 -19.90
C ALA A 289 -1.39 3.87 -18.91
N GLU A 290 -1.18 3.65 -17.62
CA GLU A 290 -1.83 4.39 -16.54
C GLU A 290 -0.82 4.80 -15.47
N VAL A 291 -1.00 5.96 -14.85
CA VAL A 291 -0.15 6.41 -13.75
C VAL A 291 -1.01 6.93 -12.63
N HIS A 292 -0.87 6.29 -11.47
CA HIS A 292 -1.50 6.66 -10.22
C HIS A 292 -0.40 7.14 -9.26
N VAL A 293 -0.63 8.28 -8.60
CA VAL A 293 0.34 8.84 -7.64
C VAL A 293 -0.33 8.98 -6.30
N HIS A 294 0.14 8.18 -5.33
CA HIS A 294 -0.36 8.21 -3.97
C HIS A 294 0.13 9.47 -3.25
N PRO A 295 -0.76 10.37 -2.81
CA PRO A 295 -0.38 11.54 -2.03
C PRO A 295 -0.16 11.17 -0.57
N PRO A 296 0.64 11.95 0.18
CA PRO A 296 0.65 11.84 1.64
C PRO A 296 -0.77 11.98 2.19
N THR A 297 -1.06 11.21 3.23
CA THR A 297 -2.30 11.27 3.97
C THR A 297 -2.00 11.69 5.41
N PRO A 298 -2.90 12.44 6.07
CA PRO A 298 -2.75 12.80 7.47
C PRO A 298 -2.41 11.61 8.37
N LEU A 299 -1.75 11.84 9.50
CA LEU A 299 -1.60 10.83 10.54
C LEU A 299 -2.95 10.56 11.23
N TYR A 300 -3.51 9.38 10.97
CA TYR A 300 -4.75 8.92 11.62
C TYR A 300 -4.44 8.02 12.81
N ASP A 301 -5.11 8.28 13.94
CA ASP A 301 -4.92 7.53 15.19
C ASP A 301 -5.17 6.04 15.03
N ALA A 302 -6.07 5.66 14.13
CA ALA A 302 -6.46 4.27 13.90
C ALA A 302 -5.66 3.59 12.76
N ARG A 303 -4.68 4.25 12.13
CA ARG A 303 -3.95 3.62 11.01
C ARG A 303 -3.36 2.27 11.41
N PHE A 304 -2.80 2.18 12.60
CA PHE A 304 -2.01 1.03 13.03
C PHE A 304 -2.88 -0.15 13.48
N THR A 305 -4.20 -0.02 13.57
CA THR A 305 -5.08 -1.19 13.81
C THR A 305 -5.08 -2.18 12.65
N ARG A 306 -4.56 -1.78 11.49
CA ARG A 306 -4.26 -2.65 10.35
C ARG A 306 -3.11 -3.62 10.61
N VAL A 307 -2.26 -3.35 11.60
CA VAL A 307 -1.13 -4.20 11.96
C VAL A 307 -1.62 -5.28 12.93
N PRO A 308 -1.41 -6.59 12.62
CA PRO A 308 -1.80 -7.67 13.51
C PRO A 308 -1.27 -7.47 14.95
N GLY A 309 -2.17 -7.56 15.92
CA GLY A 309 -1.83 -7.42 17.35
C GLY A 309 -1.82 -5.99 17.89
N ILE A 310 -2.07 -4.96 17.05
CA ILE A 310 -2.20 -3.57 17.49
C ILE A 310 -3.68 -3.21 17.64
N ASP A 311 -4.11 -2.91 18.86
CA ASP A 311 -5.47 -2.44 19.13
C ASP A 311 -5.57 -0.90 18.97
N ALA A 312 -6.80 -0.38 19.09
CA ALA A 312 -7.06 1.06 18.93
C ALA A 312 -6.32 1.93 19.97
N ALA A 313 -6.13 1.43 21.20
CA ALA A 313 -5.43 2.17 22.24
C ALA A 313 -3.93 2.29 21.88
N ARG A 314 -3.31 1.16 21.50
CA ARG A 314 -1.92 1.13 21.08
C ARG A 314 -1.68 1.92 19.80
N SER A 315 -2.59 1.87 18.84
CA SER A 315 -2.55 2.68 17.62
C SER A 315 -2.54 4.19 17.95
N THR A 316 -3.38 4.61 18.90
CA THR A 316 -3.40 6.00 19.38
C THR A 316 -2.09 6.39 20.07
N GLU A 317 -1.52 5.50 20.91
CA GLU A 317 -0.21 5.75 21.56
C GLU A 317 0.91 5.97 20.55
N ILE A 318 0.94 5.19 19.46
CA ILE A 318 1.92 5.35 18.37
C ILE A 318 1.70 6.70 17.67
N ALA A 319 0.45 7.06 17.35
CA ALA A 319 0.15 8.34 16.73
C ALA A 319 0.55 9.54 17.61
N ASP A 320 0.26 9.47 18.91
CA ASP A 320 0.66 10.51 19.87
C ASP A 320 2.18 10.60 20.02
N TRP A 321 2.89 9.46 19.96
CA TRP A 321 4.35 9.45 19.94
C TRP A 321 4.90 10.21 18.71
N ILE A 322 4.30 10.02 17.52
CA ILE A 322 4.68 10.72 16.29
C ILE A 322 4.42 12.23 16.43
N ARG A 323 3.23 12.62 16.91
CA ARG A 323 2.88 14.03 17.14
C ARG A 323 3.79 14.71 18.15
N SER A 324 4.10 14.05 19.27
CA SER A 324 4.94 14.59 20.35
C SER A 324 6.36 14.95 19.90
N ARG A 325 6.82 14.38 18.79
CA ARG A 325 8.13 14.65 18.18
C ARG A 325 8.10 15.73 17.11
N GLY A 326 6.92 16.26 16.78
CA GLY A 326 6.75 17.26 15.73
C GLY A 326 7.02 16.72 14.33
N TYR A 327 6.82 15.42 14.11
CA TYR A 327 6.95 14.82 12.77
C TYR A 327 5.77 15.12 11.86
N VAL A 328 4.65 15.51 12.45
CA VAL A 328 3.45 16.02 11.77
C VAL A 328 3.03 17.34 12.40
N ASP A 329 2.29 18.15 11.65
CA ASP A 329 1.68 19.38 12.18
C ASP A 329 0.37 19.10 12.95
N ASP A 330 -0.32 20.17 13.39
CA ASP A 330 -1.58 20.07 14.13
C ASP A 330 -2.73 19.44 13.32
N ARG A 331 -2.60 19.34 11.99
CA ARG A 331 -3.55 18.67 11.08
C ARG A 331 -3.16 17.22 10.81
N GLY A 332 -2.01 16.78 11.31
CA GLY A 332 -1.44 15.47 11.01
C GLY A 332 -0.70 15.42 9.68
N ASP A 333 -0.45 16.56 9.03
CA ASP A 333 0.30 16.61 7.77
C ASP A 333 1.79 16.37 8.05
N TRP A 334 2.44 15.50 7.25
CA TRP A 334 3.83 15.10 7.43
C TRP A 334 4.81 16.26 7.19
N LEU A 335 5.65 16.53 8.20
CA LEU A 335 6.71 17.54 8.16
C LEU A 335 8.08 16.93 7.84
N VAL A 336 8.21 15.61 7.92
CA VAL A 336 9.41 14.83 7.63
C VAL A 336 9.04 13.59 6.80
N SER A 337 10.04 12.93 6.20
CA SER A 337 9.80 11.68 5.46
C SER A 337 9.35 10.54 6.37
N GLY A 338 8.59 9.58 5.82
CA GLY A 338 8.21 8.36 6.53
C GLY A 338 9.43 7.59 7.02
N GLY A 339 10.45 7.47 6.17
CA GLY A 339 11.74 6.84 6.48
C GLY A 339 12.47 7.48 7.67
N THR A 340 12.29 8.78 7.90
CA THR A 340 12.85 9.48 9.08
C THR A 340 12.16 9.03 10.36
N VAL A 341 10.84 8.86 10.30
CA VAL A 341 10.03 8.43 11.45
C VAL A 341 10.25 6.94 11.73
N SER A 342 10.18 6.08 10.71
CA SER A 342 10.38 4.64 10.82
C SER A 342 11.77 4.30 11.37
N GLY A 343 12.82 4.98 10.90
CA GLY A 343 14.18 4.83 11.40
C GLY A 343 14.40 5.29 12.86
N ALA A 344 13.46 6.06 13.41
CA ALA A 344 13.50 6.55 14.78
C ALA A 344 12.52 5.81 15.72
N LEU A 345 11.77 4.82 15.23
CA LEU A 345 10.83 4.06 16.05
C LEU A 345 11.55 3.37 17.20
N ASP A 346 10.99 3.54 18.40
CA ASP A 346 11.43 2.87 19.62
C ASP A 346 10.23 2.21 20.27
N LEU A 347 9.96 0.97 19.84
CA LEU A 347 8.84 0.13 20.27
C LEU A 347 9.38 -1.21 20.77
N ALA A 348 10.33 -1.16 21.72
CA ALA A 348 11.08 -2.31 22.21
C ALA A 348 10.23 -3.40 22.89
N ASP A 349 8.97 -3.09 23.22
CA ASP A 349 7.98 -4.05 23.74
C ASP A 349 7.35 -4.94 22.66
N LEU A 350 7.50 -4.59 21.37
CA LEU A 350 6.95 -5.32 20.24
C LEU A 350 8.02 -6.19 19.56
N ASP A 351 7.60 -7.24 18.88
CA ASP A 351 8.49 -8.04 18.05
C ASP A 351 8.87 -7.30 16.76
N ALA A 352 9.97 -7.73 16.14
CA ALA A 352 10.54 -7.05 14.97
C ALA A 352 9.60 -7.04 13.74
N ALA A 353 8.75 -8.05 13.56
CA ALA A 353 7.83 -8.09 12.43
C ALA A 353 6.72 -7.06 12.63
N THR A 354 6.16 -6.97 13.84
CA THR A 354 5.18 -5.94 14.20
C THR A 354 5.75 -4.52 14.05
N VAL A 355 6.99 -4.28 14.48
CA VAL A 355 7.65 -2.97 14.29
C VAL A 355 7.84 -2.65 12.80
N THR A 356 8.20 -3.64 11.99
CA THR A 356 8.35 -3.48 10.54
C THR A 356 7.00 -3.14 9.88
N ALA A 357 5.92 -3.80 10.28
CA ALA A 357 4.58 -3.49 9.78
C ALA A 357 4.10 -2.08 10.18
N ILE A 358 4.42 -1.63 11.40
CA ILE A 358 4.13 -0.24 11.83
C ILE A 358 4.94 0.76 11.00
N ALA A 359 6.22 0.48 10.75
CA ALA A 359 7.06 1.29 9.88
C ALA A 359 6.48 1.40 8.46
N ALA A 360 6.03 0.29 7.87
CA ALA A 360 5.40 0.29 6.56
C ALA A 360 4.14 1.18 6.55
N GLU A 361 3.26 1.08 7.56
CA GLU A 361 2.06 1.93 7.63
C GLU A 361 2.39 3.43 7.76
N ILE A 362 3.49 3.79 8.44
CA ILE A 362 4.02 5.15 8.48
C ILE A 362 4.47 5.61 7.10
N GLU A 363 5.28 4.80 6.41
CA GLU A 363 5.83 5.13 5.10
C GLU A 363 4.73 5.25 4.03
N ILE A 364 3.70 4.38 4.09
CA ILE A 364 2.52 4.50 3.23
C ILE A 364 1.76 5.81 3.49
N MET A 365 1.52 6.17 4.76
CA MET A 365 0.82 7.43 5.08
C MET A 365 1.62 8.65 4.63
N ALA A 366 2.95 8.64 4.79
CA ALA A 366 3.81 9.71 4.33
C ALA A 366 3.99 9.74 2.79
N ALA A 367 3.44 8.74 2.08
CA ALA A 367 3.68 8.48 0.67
C ALA A 367 5.18 8.38 0.33
N ASP A 368 5.94 7.74 1.21
CA ASP A 368 7.34 7.40 1.03
C ASP A 368 7.47 6.05 0.28
N HIS A 369 8.69 5.53 0.16
CA HIS A 369 9.04 4.36 -0.65
C HIS A 369 8.56 3.01 -0.09
N GLU A 370 7.25 2.79 0.00
CA GLU A 370 6.62 1.56 0.52
C GLU A 370 5.47 1.08 -0.40
N LEU A 371 5.19 -0.22 -0.42
CA LEU A 371 4.05 -0.78 -1.17
C LEU A 371 2.74 -0.43 -0.47
N TYR A 372 1.73 -0.02 -1.22
CA TYR A 372 0.45 0.46 -0.68
C TYR A 372 -0.74 -0.08 -1.48
N ASP A 373 -1.89 -0.26 -0.81
CA ASP A 373 -3.10 -0.87 -1.35
C ASP A 373 -4.22 0.14 -1.70
N ASP A 374 -3.92 1.45 -1.61
CA ASP A 374 -4.85 2.56 -1.87
C ASP A 374 -5.43 2.60 -3.31
N TYR A 375 -4.78 1.93 -4.27
CA TYR A 375 -5.25 1.82 -5.67
C TYR A 375 -5.43 0.35 -6.11
N SER A 376 -5.76 -0.53 -5.16
CA SER A 376 -5.94 -1.95 -5.45
C SER A 376 -7.07 -2.21 -6.44
N ALA A 377 -8.14 -1.40 -6.42
CA ALA A 377 -9.23 -1.49 -7.39
C ALA A 377 -8.77 -1.12 -8.81
N GLU A 378 -7.99 -0.05 -8.96
CA GLU A 378 -7.44 0.38 -10.24
C GLU A 378 -6.43 -0.62 -10.79
N MET A 379 -5.65 -1.30 -9.94
CA MET A 379 -4.80 -2.41 -10.37
C MET A 379 -5.61 -3.50 -11.06
N VAL A 380 -6.72 -3.94 -10.47
CA VAL A 380 -7.62 -4.93 -11.10
C VAL A 380 -8.28 -4.38 -12.36
N ALA A 381 -8.80 -3.16 -12.31
CA ALA A 381 -9.48 -2.54 -13.45
C ALA A 381 -8.56 -2.42 -14.68
N PHE A 382 -7.28 -2.11 -14.46
CA PHE A 382 -6.28 -2.10 -15.51
C PHE A 382 -6.12 -3.49 -16.14
N LEU A 383 -5.93 -4.54 -15.34
CA LEU A 383 -5.78 -5.92 -15.84
C LEU A 383 -7.04 -6.42 -16.56
N ASP A 384 -8.23 -6.08 -16.05
CA ASP A 384 -9.51 -6.41 -16.68
C ASP A 384 -9.60 -5.79 -18.07
N GLY A 385 -9.23 -4.52 -18.20
CA GLY A 385 -9.20 -3.81 -19.46
C GLY A 385 -8.20 -4.35 -20.49
N LEU A 386 -7.28 -5.24 -20.09
CA LEU A 386 -6.37 -5.96 -20.99
C LEU A 386 -6.92 -7.33 -21.40
N ALA A 387 -7.54 -8.05 -20.47
CA ALA A 387 -8.08 -9.39 -20.72
C ALA A 387 -9.24 -9.41 -21.73
N ASP A 388 -9.96 -8.29 -21.85
CA ASP A 388 -11.11 -8.14 -22.76
C ASP A 388 -10.72 -7.77 -24.21
N ARG A 389 -9.43 -7.74 -24.56
CA ARG A 389 -8.91 -7.22 -25.85
C ARG A 389 -8.56 -8.26 -26.90
#